data_AF-A0A0F5EYU4-F1
#
_entry.id   AF-A0A0F5EYU4-F1
#
_cell.length_a   1.000
_cell.length_b   1.000
_cell.length_c   1.000
_cell.angle_alpha   90.00
_cell.angle_beta   90.00
_cell.angle_gamma   90.00
#
_symmetry.space_group_name_H-M   'P 1'
#
loop_
_entity.id
_entity.type
_entity.pdbx_description
1 polymer ?
#
loop_
_entity_poly.entity_id
_entity_poly.type
_entity_poly.pdbx_seq_one_letter_code
_entity_poly.pdbx_strand_id
1 'polypeptide(L)'
;MKNELICYKKMPVWNKDSLPKMFQEKHNTKVGTWGKITVLQGKLKFFVLTEEGEVMSEHIFTAQDDTPFVEPQVWHRVEAASEDLECYLEFYCKKEDYFSKKYNMTPTHSEVKSAVEIIPPCKVLDLGCGQGRNSLFLSLLGYEVTAWDHNENSLAFLTSTAEKETLKIQTALYNINTANIQENYDFILSTVVFMFLDRNAIPAIIENMQAHTNAGGYNLIVAAMSTDDVPCPLPFSFTFKEGELKHYYQGWELIKYQEEMGELHKTDENGNRIKMKFVTMLAKKK
;
A
#
# COMPACT_ATOMS: atom_id res chain seq x y z
N MET A 1 12.10 9.73 10.90
CA MET A 1 12.34 9.88 9.45
C MET A 1 13.37 8.91 8.87
N LYS A 2 14.70 8.96 9.15
CA LYS A 2 15.69 8.05 8.49
C LYS A 2 15.38 6.54 8.69
N ASN A 3 14.73 6.15 9.79
CA ASN A 3 14.31 4.77 10.09
C ASN A 3 12.95 4.36 9.46
N GLU A 4 12.26 5.25 8.76
CA GLU A 4 10.93 4.99 8.16
C GLU A 4 11.01 4.74 6.64
N LEU A 5 12.14 5.07 6.02
CA LEU A 5 12.34 4.95 4.58
C LEU A 5 12.98 3.60 4.21
N ILE A 6 12.52 3.02 3.11
CA ILE A 6 13.04 1.78 2.53
C ILE A 6 13.39 1.99 1.06
N CYS A 7 14.56 1.47 0.64
CA CYS A 7 15.01 1.52 -0.74
C CYS A 7 14.18 0.57 -1.61
N TYR A 8 13.51 1.10 -2.63
CA TYR A 8 12.70 0.31 -3.56
C TYR A 8 13.33 0.18 -4.95
N LYS A 9 14.33 1.00 -5.27
CA LYS A 9 15.06 0.93 -6.54
C LYS A 9 16.47 1.47 -6.37
N LYS A 10 17.45 0.69 -6.83
CA LYS A 10 18.85 1.10 -6.94
C LYS A 10 19.27 1.14 -8.41
N MET A 11 19.87 2.24 -8.82
CA MET A 11 20.44 2.40 -10.15
C MET A 11 21.84 1.78 -10.20
N PRO A 12 22.33 1.35 -11.38
CA PRO A 12 23.72 0.93 -11.53
C PRO A 12 24.68 2.07 -11.22
N VAL A 13 25.95 1.73 -11.05
CA VAL A 13 27.01 2.73 -10.94
C VAL A 13 27.14 3.46 -12.27
N TRP A 14 27.21 4.79 -12.18
CA TRP A 14 27.46 5.70 -13.28
C TRP A 14 28.79 6.40 -13.08
N ASN A 15 29.48 6.59 -14.20
CA ASN A 15 30.61 7.49 -14.31
C ASN A 15 30.21 8.77 -15.05
N LYS A 16 31.18 9.67 -15.29
CA LYS A 16 30.95 10.92 -16.01
C LYS A 16 30.22 10.75 -17.34
N ASP A 17 30.59 9.73 -18.13
CA ASP A 17 30.04 9.53 -19.47
C ASP A 17 28.70 8.77 -19.49
N SER A 18 28.44 7.97 -18.45
CA SER A 18 27.23 7.14 -18.34
C SER A 18 26.15 7.72 -17.43
N LEU A 19 26.43 8.82 -16.72
CA LEU A 19 25.44 9.54 -15.92
C LEU A 19 24.27 9.98 -16.82
N PRO A 20 23.04 9.47 -16.63
CA PRO A 20 21.97 9.72 -17.58
C PRO A 20 21.60 11.20 -17.68
N LYS A 21 21.45 11.70 -18.90
CA LYS A 21 21.17 13.12 -19.20
C LYS A 21 19.95 13.67 -18.44
N MET A 22 18.92 12.85 -18.24
CA MET A 22 17.73 13.25 -17.49
C MET A 22 18.01 13.70 -16.05
N PHE A 23 19.07 13.18 -15.41
CA PHE A 23 19.48 13.61 -14.06
C PHE A 23 20.38 14.85 -14.09
N GLN A 24 20.95 15.17 -15.25
CA GLN A 24 21.77 16.36 -15.48
C GLN A 24 20.96 17.59 -15.87
N GLU A 25 19.72 17.39 -16.31
CA GLU A 25 18.73 18.43 -16.58
C GLU A 25 17.81 18.63 -15.37
N LYS A 26 17.06 19.76 -15.34
CA LYS A 26 16.12 20.07 -14.25
C LYS A 26 15.04 18.98 -14.16
N HIS A 27 14.96 18.33 -13.01
CA HIS A 27 13.93 17.33 -12.72
C HIS A 27 13.61 17.30 -11.22
N ASN A 28 12.61 16.52 -10.83
CA ASN A 28 12.32 16.20 -9.45
C ASN A 28 11.84 14.73 -9.33
N THR A 29 11.75 14.25 -8.10
CA THR A 29 11.13 12.96 -7.80
C THR A 29 9.63 13.13 -7.54
N LYS A 30 8.84 12.10 -7.87
CA LYS A 30 7.40 12.07 -7.59
C LYS A 30 7.14 12.18 -6.08
N VAL A 31 5.94 12.63 -5.71
CA VAL A 31 5.41 12.57 -4.33
C VAL A 31 5.68 11.19 -3.70
N GLY A 32 6.19 11.19 -2.47
CA GLY A 32 6.52 9.98 -1.71
C GLY A 32 7.78 9.24 -2.19
N THR A 33 8.63 9.87 -3.02
CA THR A 33 9.91 9.32 -3.45
C THR A 33 11.06 10.24 -3.03
N TRP A 34 11.95 9.72 -2.19
CA TRP A 34 13.21 10.35 -1.83
C TRP A 34 14.34 9.79 -2.70
N GLY A 35 15.24 10.64 -3.16
CA GLY A 35 16.47 10.24 -3.85
C GLY A 35 17.65 10.22 -2.89
N LYS A 36 18.56 9.26 -3.00
CA LYS A 36 19.86 9.30 -2.31
C LYS A 36 20.98 8.98 -3.29
N ILE A 37 21.87 9.94 -3.50
CA ILE A 37 23.01 9.76 -4.39
C ILE A 37 24.23 9.42 -3.56
N THR A 38 24.91 8.32 -3.85
CA THR A 38 26.16 7.98 -3.18
C THR A 38 27.31 8.13 -4.16
N VAL A 39 28.30 8.94 -3.80
CA VAL A 39 29.56 9.06 -4.55
C VAL A 39 30.51 7.98 -4.04
N LEU A 40 31.11 7.24 -4.97
CA LEU A 40 32.09 6.18 -4.71
C LEU A 40 33.51 6.67 -4.97
N GLN A 41 33.67 7.49 -6.00
CA GLN A 41 34.94 8.08 -6.40
C GLN A 41 34.70 9.45 -7.04
N GLY A 42 35.71 10.31 -6.99
CA GLY A 42 35.68 11.61 -7.65
C GLY A 42 34.77 12.62 -6.95
N LYS A 43 34.18 13.52 -7.74
CA LYS A 43 33.36 14.64 -7.26
C LYS A 43 32.09 14.77 -8.09
N LEU A 44 30.96 14.88 -7.40
CA LEU A 44 29.66 15.17 -8.00
C LEU A 44 29.23 16.57 -7.58
N LYS A 45 28.75 17.38 -8.52
CA LYS A 45 28.11 18.66 -8.22
C LYS A 45 26.60 18.52 -8.26
N PHE A 46 25.94 19.01 -7.23
CA PHE A 46 24.49 18.96 -7.04
C PHE A 46 23.92 20.38 -6.97
N PHE A 47 22.86 20.63 -7.72
CA PHE A 47 22.19 21.92 -7.77
C PHE A 47 20.76 21.78 -7.27
N VAL A 48 20.38 22.60 -6.28
CA VAL A 48 18.98 22.82 -5.91
C VAL A 48 18.46 23.96 -6.77
N LEU A 49 17.29 23.76 -7.38
CA LEU A 49 16.71 24.68 -8.35
C LEU A 49 15.34 25.18 -7.88
N THR A 50 14.92 26.34 -8.37
CA THR A 50 13.51 26.75 -8.35
C THR A 50 12.70 25.99 -9.41
N GLU A 51 11.38 26.15 -9.39
CA GLU A 51 10.51 25.61 -10.44
C GLU A 51 10.80 26.22 -11.81
N GLU A 52 11.24 27.48 -11.85
CA GLU A 52 11.67 28.18 -13.07
C GLU A 52 13.04 27.69 -13.56
N GLY A 53 13.82 27.04 -12.69
CA GLY A 53 15.13 26.48 -13.00
C GLY A 53 16.31 27.35 -12.57
N GLU A 54 16.09 28.35 -11.73
CA GLU A 54 17.15 29.18 -11.16
C GLU A 54 17.90 28.40 -10.08
N VAL A 55 19.23 28.54 -10.04
CA VAL A 55 20.05 27.86 -9.04
C VAL A 55 19.89 28.55 -7.69
N MET A 56 19.35 27.82 -6.70
CA MET A 56 19.20 28.28 -5.33
C MET A 56 20.43 27.97 -4.49
N SER A 57 21.03 26.80 -4.69
CA SER A 57 22.27 26.40 -4.00
C SER A 57 23.03 25.33 -4.79
N GLU A 58 24.33 25.27 -4.56
CA GLU A 58 25.26 24.32 -5.17
C GLU A 58 26.05 23.59 -4.09
N HIS A 59 26.21 22.29 -4.26
CA HIS A 59 26.96 21.43 -3.35
C HIS A 59 27.91 20.56 -4.15
N ILE A 60 29.09 20.26 -3.59
CA ILE A 60 30.02 19.28 -4.17
C ILE A 60 30.13 18.13 -3.17
N PHE A 61 29.82 16.93 -3.63
CA PHE A 61 29.90 15.70 -2.84
C PHE A 61 31.05 14.82 -3.34
N THR A 62 31.69 14.15 -2.40
CA THR A 62 32.80 13.22 -2.56
C THR A 62 32.45 11.89 -1.90
N ALA A 63 33.33 10.89 -2.03
CA ALA A 63 33.14 9.59 -1.39
C ALA A 63 33.16 9.64 0.15
N GLN A 64 33.62 10.75 0.74
CA GLN A 64 33.66 10.95 2.19
C GLN A 64 32.37 11.57 2.75
N ASP A 65 31.47 12.06 1.90
CA ASP A 65 30.26 12.77 2.32
C ASP A 65 29.06 11.83 2.46
N ASP A 66 28.30 11.90 3.58
CA ASP A 66 26.94 11.34 3.65
C ASP A 66 25.97 12.35 3.03
N THR A 67 25.63 12.12 1.77
CA THR A 67 24.69 12.97 1.05
C THR A 67 23.31 12.96 1.73
N PRO A 68 22.65 14.12 1.82
CA PRO A 68 21.28 14.17 2.32
C PRO A 68 20.33 13.47 1.34
N PHE A 69 19.19 13.02 1.86
CA PHE A 69 18.08 12.64 0.99
C PHE A 69 17.58 13.85 0.23
N VAL A 70 17.34 13.68 -1.07
CA VAL A 70 16.59 14.63 -1.87
C VAL A 70 15.12 14.41 -1.59
N GLU A 71 14.47 15.43 -1.04
CA GLU A 71 13.06 15.42 -0.68
C GLU A 71 12.16 15.31 -1.94
N PRO A 72 10.96 14.70 -1.82
CA PRO A 72 10.00 14.63 -2.91
C PRO A 72 9.67 16.00 -3.49
N GLN A 73 9.48 16.06 -4.81
CA GLN A 73 9.12 17.26 -5.57
C GLN A 73 10.15 18.41 -5.55
N VAL A 74 11.30 18.28 -4.89
CA VAL A 74 12.38 19.27 -4.95
C VAL A 74 13.04 19.25 -6.32
N TRP A 75 13.05 20.40 -7.00
CA TRP A 75 13.72 20.58 -8.28
C TRP A 75 15.23 20.58 -8.10
N HIS A 76 15.92 19.72 -8.86
CA HIS A 76 17.36 19.58 -8.78
C HIS A 76 17.95 19.06 -10.09
N ARG A 77 19.27 19.09 -10.18
CA ARG A 77 20.08 18.42 -11.21
C ARG A 77 21.47 18.09 -10.66
N VAL A 78 22.17 17.17 -11.31
CA VAL A 78 23.54 16.79 -10.95
C VAL A 78 24.48 16.77 -12.16
N GLU A 79 25.76 17.03 -11.95
CA GLU A 79 26.77 16.88 -12.98
C GLU A 79 28.07 16.34 -12.40
N ALA A 80 28.88 15.71 -13.23
CA ALA A 80 30.22 15.30 -12.83
C ALA A 80 31.12 16.53 -12.67
N ALA A 81 31.77 16.63 -11.50
CA ALA A 81 32.76 17.67 -11.21
C ALA A 81 34.21 17.17 -11.31
N SER A 82 34.42 15.86 -11.51
CA SER A 82 35.72 15.27 -11.85
C SER A 82 35.58 14.20 -12.94
N GLU A 83 36.66 13.94 -13.66
CA GLU A 83 36.70 12.91 -14.73
C GLU A 83 36.52 11.49 -14.18
N ASP A 84 36.99 11.26 -12.96
CA ASP A 84 36.98 9.96 -12.27
C ASP A 84 35.73 9.76 -11.40
N LEU A 85 34.65 10.52 -11.64
CA LEU A 85 33.40 10.34 -10.90
C LEU A 85 32.92 8.89 -11.05
N GLU A 86 32.60 8.27 -9.93
CA GLU A 86 31.73 7.11 -9.85
C GLU A 86 30.65 7.36 -8.79
N CYS A 87 29.38 7.14 -9.12
CA CYS A 87 28.27 7.31 -8.19
C CYS A 87 27.10 6.39 -8.53
N TYR A 88 26.16 6.23 -7.61
CA TYR A 88 24.86 5.61 -7.91
C TYR A 88 23.73 6.38 -7.22
N LEU A 89 22.53 6.20 -7.74
CA LEU A 89 21.30 6.76 -7.19
C LEU A 89 20.40 5.64 -6.66
N GLU A 90 19.88 5.84 -5.47
CA GLU A 90 18.83 5.00 -4.87
C GLU A 90 17.56 5.80 -4.67
N PHE A 91 16.42 5.14 -4.83
CA PHE A 91 15.10 5.70 -4.57
C PHE A 91 14.48 5.01 -3.36
N TYR A 92 14.02 5.84 -2.44
CA TYR A 92 13.44 5.45 -1.17
C TYR A 92 11.98 5.92 -1.08
N CYS A 93 11.19 5.21 -0.31
CA CYS A 93 9.80 5.56 0.00
C CYS A 93 9.45 5.08 1.41
N LYS A 94 8.29 5.48 1.93
CA LYS A 94 7.74 4.88 3.15
C LYS A 94 7.30 3.44 2.87
N LYS A 95 7.36 2.57 3.88
CA LYS A 95 6.96 1.15 3.75
C LYS A 95 5.55 0.95 3.18
N GLU A 96 4.63 1.84 3.54
CA GLU A 96 3.24 1.85 3.07
C GLU A 96 3.04 2.09 1.57
N ASP A 97 4.06 2.63 0.89
CA ASP A 97 4.03 2.88 -0.56
C ASP A 97 4.93 1.91 -1.32
N TYR A 98 5.71 1.08 -0.62
CA TYR A 98 6.78 0.25 -1.17
C TYR A 98 6.33 -0.61 -2.35
N PHE A 99 5.29 -1.41 -2.16
CA PHE A 99 4.80 -2.34 -3.17
C PHE A 99 4.15 -1.61 -4.36
N SER A 100 3.51 -0.46 -4.12
CA SER A 100 3.00 0.38 -5.21
C SER A 100 4.13 0.99 -6.04
N LYS A 101 5.22 1.43 -5.42
CA LYS A 101 6.37 2.04 -6.09
C LYS A 101 7.24 1.02 -6.83
N LYS A 102 7.46 -0.16 -6.25
CA LYS A 102 8.35 -1.20 -6.78
C LYS A 102 7.67 -2.11 -7.79
N TYR A 103 6.42 -2.51 -7.52
CA TYR A 103 5.69 -3.50 -8.31
C TYR A 103 4.49 -2.92 -9.07
N ASN A 104 4.29 -1.59 -9.01
CA ASN A 104 3.17 -0.90 -9.65
C ASN A 104 1.80 -1.44 -9.23
N MET A 105 1.72 -1.93 -7.98
CA MET A 105 0.47 -2.41 -7.39
C MET A 105 -0.45 -1.24 -7.02
N THR A 106 -1.75 -1.52 -6.92
CA THR A 106 -2.68 -0.60 -6.26
C THR A 106 -2.18 -0.27 -4.85
N PRO A 107 -2.17 1.00 -4.43
CA PRO A 107 -1.72 1.38 -3.09
C PRO A 107 -2.46 0.62 -2.00
N THR A 108 -1.74 0.30 -0.92
CA THR A 108 -2.31 -0.27 0.31
C THR A 108 -3.48 0.58 0.79
N HIS A 109 -4.55 -0.08 1.22
CA HIS A 109 -5.76 0.61 1.63
C HIS A 109 -5.46 1.57 2.80
N SER A 110 -5.97 2.80 2.76
CA SER A 110 -5.72 3.81 3.82
C SER A 110 -6.10 3.29 5.20
N GLU A 111 -7.24 2.61 5.31
CA GLU A 111 -7.71 2.02 6.58
C GLU A 111 -6.79 0.93 7.13
N VAL A 112 -6.04 0.23 6.25
CA VAL A 112 -5.01 -0.72 6.71
C VAL A 112 -3.80 0.05 7.23
N LYS A 113 -3.41 1.16 6.57
CA LYS A 113 -2.34 2.04 7.07
C LYS A 113 -2.68 2.63 8.44
N SER A 114 -3.94 3.04 8.66
CA SER A 114 -4.39 3.52 9.98
C SER A 114 -4.49 2.40 11.01
N ALA A 115 -4.92 1.20 10.62
CA ALA A 115 -5.07 0.08 11.55
C ALA A 115 -3.74 -0.36 12.18
N VAL A 116 -2.63 -0.32 11.42
CA VAL A 116 -1.30 -0.70 11.94
C VAL A 116 -0.72 0.29 12.95
N GLU A 117 -1.29 1.50 13.07
CA GLU A 117 -0.93 2.45 14.13
C GLU A 117 -1.55 2.06 15.49
N ILE A 118 -2.61 1.24 15.48
CA ILE A 118 -3.39 0.83 16.65
C ILE A 118 -3.08 -0.62 17.03
N ILE A 119 -2.95 -1.49 16.03
CA ILE A 119 -2.80 -2.93 16.21
C ILE A 119 -1.33 -3.28 15.99
N PRO A 120 -0.55 -3.72 16.99
CA PRO A 120 0.83 -4.16 16.77
C PRO A 120 0.89 -5.44 15.91
N PRO A 121 2.09 -5.84 15.42
CA PRO A 121 2.27 -7.10 14.69
C PRO A 121 1.66 -8.29 15.43
N CYS A 122 0.78 -9.02 14.74
CA CYS A 122 0.00 -10.14 15.27
C CYS A 122 -0.34 -11.12 14.14
N LYS A 123 -1.17 -12.13 14.43
CA LYS A 123 -1.63 -13.11 13.44
C LYS A 123 -2.82 -12.58 12.64
N VAL A 124 -2.67 -12.51 11.32
CA VAL A 124 -3.60 -11.82 10.42
C VAL A 124 -4.18 -12.75 9.36
N LEU A 125 -5.47 -12.58 9.06
CA LEU A 125 -6.10 -13.10 7.86
C LEU A 125 -6.51 -11.96 6.92
N ASP A 126 -5.93 -11.91 5.72
CA ASP A 126 -6.39 -11.06 4.61
C ASP A 126 -7.37 -11.87 3.74
N LEU A 127 -8.66 -11.70 4.01
CA LEU A 127 -9.75 -12.48 3.43
C LEU A 127 -10.22 -11.82 2.12
N GLY A 128 -9.78 -12.37 0.99
CA GLY A 128 -9.95 -11.77 -0.34
C GLY A 128 -8.79 -10.85 -0.68
N CYS A 129 -7.57 -11.37 -0.60
CA CYS A 129 -6.36 -10.56 -0.67
C CYS A 129 -6.07 -9.97 -2.07
N GLY A 130 -6.69 -10.49 -3.14
CA GLY A 130 -6.34 -10.20 -4.52
C GLY A 130 -4.84 -10.43 -4.74
N GLN A 131 -4.16 -9.45 -5.36
CA GLN A 131 -2.70 -9.48 -5.54
C GLN A 131 -1.90 -9.23 -4.24
N GLY A 132 -2.57 -9.05 -3.10
CA GLY A 132 -1.94 -9.00 -1.77
C GLY A 132 -1.37 -7.65 -1.35
N ARG A 133 -1.92 -6.53 -1.83
CA ARG A 133 -1.44 -5.17 -1.45
C ARG A 133 -1.42 -4.90 0.06
N ASN A 134 -2.36 -5.51 0.80
CA ASN A 134 -2.43 -5.40 2.25
C ASN A 134 -1.54 -6.46 2.89
N SER A 135 -1.69 -7.72 2.47
CA SER A 135 -0.86 -8.86 2.89
C SER A 135 0.65 -8.57 2.86
N LEU A 136 1.17 -8.06 1.74
CA LEU A 136 2.59 -7.74 1.56
C LEU A 136 3.04 -6.62 2.50
N PHE A 137 2.23 -5.57 2.65
CA PHE A 137 2.53 -4.46 3.57
C PHE A 137 2.56 -4.93 5.02
N LEU A 138 1.57 -5.72 5.45
CA LEU A 138 1.52 -6.26 6.81
C LEU A 138 2.68 -7.23 7.06
N SER A 139 3.01 -8.12 6.12
CA SER A 139 4.16 -9.00 6.27
C SER A 139 5.49 -8.23 6.35
N LEU A 140 5.65 -7.15 5.57
CA LEU A 140 6.81 -6.25 5.64
C LEU A 140 6.95 -5.54 7.00
N LEU A 141 5.84 -5.35 7.72
CA LEU A 141 5.81 -4.81 9.09
C LEU A 141 6.00 -5.88 10.17
N GLY A 142 6.09 -7.16 9.81
CA GLY A 142 6.35 -8.26 10.73
C GLY A 142 5.11 -8.99 11.25
N TYR A 143 3.93 -8.77 10.65
CA TYR A 143 2.74 -9.55 10.97
C TYR A 143 2.86 -10.97 10.43
N GLU A 144 2.24 -11.94 11.10
CA GLU A 144 2.10 -13.31 10.60
C GLU A 144 0.86 -13.37 9.70
N VAL A 145 1.07 -13.33 8.38
CA VAL A 145 -0.02 -13.13 7.42
C VAL A 145 -0.44 -14.44 6.76
N THR A 146 -1.74 -14.71 6.82
CA THR A 146 -2.45 -15.64 5.94
C THR A 146 -3.28 -14.84 4.93
N ALA A 147 -3.22 -15.20 3.65
CA ALA A 147 -3.82 -14.46 2.54
C ALA A 147 -4.60 -15.40 1.61
N TRP A 148 -5.91 -15.20 1.53
CA TRP A 148 -6.82 -16.09 0.80
C TRP A 148 -7.53 -15.35 -0.32
N ASP A 149 -7.62 -15.98 -1.49
CA ASP A 149 -8.37 -15.45 -2.64
C ASP A 149 -8.87 -16.58 -3.53
N HIS A 150 -9.86 -16.31 -4.38
CA HIS A 150 -10.38 -17.29 -5.33
C HIS A 150 -9.63 -17.25 -6.68
N ASN A 151 -8.77 -16.26 -6.89
CA ASN A 151 -8.08 -16.01 -8.15
C ASN A 151 -6.64 -16.55 -8.11
N GLU A 152 -6.41 -17.67 -8.80
CA GLU A 152 -5.10 -18.33 -8.88
C GLU A 152 -3.97 -17.40 -9.38
N ASN A 153 -4.24 -16.56 -10.38
CA ASN A 153 -3.24 -15.64 -10.92
C ASN A 153 -2.84 -14.57 -9.90
N SER A 154 -3.79 -14.09 -9.10
CA SER A 154 -3.52 -13.10 -8.07
C SER A 154 -2.69 -13.70 -6.93
N LEU A 155 -2.99 -14.94 -6.53
CA LEU A 155 -2.20 -15.68 -5.56
C LEU A 155 -0.79 -16.00 -6.09
N ALA A 156 -0.66 -16.43 -7.35
CA ALA A 156 0.64 -16.67 -7.96
C ALA A 156 1.51 -15.40 -7.99
N PHE A 157 0.92 -14.25 -8.29
CA PHE A 157 1.60 -12.96 -8.20
C PHE A 157 2.04 -12.64 -6.77
N LEU A 158 1.15 -12.84 -5.78
CA LEU A 158 1.45 -12.62 -4.36
C LEU A 158 2.60 -13.51 -3.90
N THR A 159 2.54 -14.81 -4.14
CA THR A 159 3.60 -15.77 -3.75
C THR A 159 4.93 -15.40 -4.38
N SER A 160 4.98 -15.14 -5.69
CA SER A 160 6.23 -14.73 -6.37
C SER A 160 6.81 -13.42 -5.82
N THR A 161 5.94 -12.48 -5.45
CA THR A 161 6.36 -11.19 -4.87
C THR A 161 6.88 -11.38 -3.46
N ALA A 162 6.20 -12.18 -2.63
CA ALA A 162 6.64 -12.51 -1.28
C ALA A 162 8.00 -13.20 -1.28
N GLU A 163 8.23 -14.16 -2.19
CA GLU A 163 9.53 -14.84 -2.35
C GLU A 163 10.67 -13.85 -2.69
N LYS A 164 10.44 -12.95 -3.67
CA LYS A 164 11.43 -11.92 -4.06
C LYS A 164 11.82 -11.00 -2.91
N GLU A 165 10.88 -10.75 -2.00
CA GLU A 165 11.06 -9.87 -0.84
C GLU A 165 11.39 -10.63 0.44
N THR A 166 11.55 -11.94 0.37
CA THR A 166 11.83 -12.82 1.54
C THR A 166 10.76 -12.66 2.65
N LEU A 167 9.51 -12.48 2.25
CA LEU A 167 8.35 -12.34 3.13
C LEU A 167 7.69 -13.69 3.36
N LYS A 168 7.23 -13.93 4.60
CA LYS A 168 6.49 -15.14 4.97
C LYS A 168 5.00 -14.83 4.94
N ILE A 169 4.31 -15.34 3.92
CA ILE A 169 2.86 -15.21 3.75
C ILE A 169 2.30 -16.59 3.42
N GLN A 170 1.32 -17.05 4.18
CA GLN A 170 0.61 -18.30 3.92
C GLN A 170 -0.54 -18.04 2.93
N THR A 171 -0.43 -18.52 1.70
CA THR A 171 -1.44 -18.30 0.66
C THR A 171 -2.32 -19.54 0.47
N ALA A 172 -3.62 -19.36 0.24
CA ALA A 172 -4.50 -20.46 -0.17
C ALA A 172 -5.56 -20.02 -1.19
N LEU A 173 -5.83 -20.90 -2.17
CA LEU A 173 -6.97 -20.76 -3.06
C LEU A 173 -8.25 -21.09 -2.28
N TYR A 174 -9.15 -20.12 -2.15
CA TYR A 174 -10.28 -20.21 -1.25
C TYR A 174 -11.51 -19.46 -1.76
N ASN A 175 -12.68 -20.08 -1.63
CA ASN A 175 -13.95 -19.43 -1.91
C ASN A 175 -14.54 -18.89 -0.61
N ILE A 176 -14.55 -17.55 -0.47
CA ILE A 176 -15.06 -16.85 0.72
C ILE A 176 -16.51 -17.21 1.04
N ASN A 177 -17.34 -17.47 0.02
CA ASN A 177 -18.75 -17.85 0.20
C ASN A 177 -18.95 -19.17 0.97
N THR A 178 -17.90 -19.97 1.16
CA THR A 178 -17.97 -21.21 1.94
C THR A 178 -17.96 -20.98 3.45
N ALA A 179 -17.61 -19.77 3.92
CA ALA A 179 -17.60 -19.39 5.33
C ALA A 179 -16.92 -20.43 6.25
N ASN A 180 -15.74 -20.91 5.85
CA ASN A 180 -15.04 -22.02 6.48
C ASN A 180 -13.63 -21.62 6.91
N ILE A 181 -13.51 -20.57 7.75
CA ILE A 181 -12.21 -20.22 8.36
C ILE A 181 -11.87 -21.32 9.35
N GLN A 182 -10.62 -21.77 9.40
CA GLN A 182 -10.22 -22.92 10.22
C GLN A 182 -9.54 -22.52 11.53
N GLU A 183 -8.67 -21.50 11.46
CA GLU A 183 -7.86 -21.05 12.58
C GLU A 183 -8.41 -19.75 13.17
N ASN A 184 -7.96 -19.40 14.38
CA ASN A 184 -8.26 -18.10 14.95
C ASN A 184 -7.16 -17.09 14.62
N TYR A 185 -7.56 -15.83 14.49
CA TYR A 185 -6.72 -14.70 14.15
C TYR A 185 -6.93 -13.55 15.14
N ASP A 186 -5.89 -12.73 15.29
CA ASP A 186 -5.97 -11.50 16.10
C ASP A 186 -6.46 -10.32 15.26
N PHE A 187 -6.32 -10.40 13.93
CA PHE A 187 -6.82 -9.41 13.01
C PHE A 187 -7.32 -10.05 11.70
N ILE A 188 -8.58 -9.83 11.34
CA ILE A 188 -9.12 -10.23 10.04
C ILE A 188 -9.47 -8.97 9.25
N LEU A 189 -8.96 -8.84 8.04
CA LEU A 189 -9.31 -7.75 7.13
C LEU A 189 -9.94 -8.27 5.84
N SER A 190 -10.88 -7.51 5.31
CA SER A 190 -11.45 -7.70 3.98
C SER A 190 -11.84 -6.34 3.40
N THR A 191 -11.01 -5.81 2.52
CA THR A 191 -11.19 -4.46 1.94
C THR A 191 -11.53 -4.53 0.45
N VAL A 192 -12.70 -4.04 0.06
CA VAL A 192 -13.19 -3.92 -1.33
C VAL A 192 -13.41 -5.28 -2.00
N VAL A 193 -13.86 -6.28 -1.24
CA VAL A 193 -14.14 -7.65 -1.71
C VAL A 193 -15.61 -8.03 -1.60
N PHE A 194 -16.30 -7.56 -0.55
CA PHE A 194 -17.69 -7.91 -0.25
C PHE A 194 -18.64 -7.68 -1.43
N MET A 195 -18.34 -6.72 -2.32
CA MET A 195 -19.12 -6.42 -3.52
C MET A 195 -19.15 -7.54 -4.58
N PHE A 196 -18.32 -8.57 -4.44
CA PHE A 196 -18.25 -9.74 -5.32
C PHE A 196 -18.77 -11.03 -4.65
N LEU A 197 -19.21 -10.95 -3.39
CA LEU A 197 -19.68 -12.11 -2.64
C LEU A 197 -21.17 -12.36 -2.89
N ASP A 198 -21.61 -13.59 -2.63
CA ASP A 198 -23.02 -13.97 -2.68
C ASP A 198 -23.75 -13.34 -1.48
N ARG A 199 -24.79 -12.54 -1.78
CA ARG A 199 -25.65 -11.90 -0.78
C ARG A 199 -26.19 -12.90 0.25
N ASN A 200 -26.52 -14.12 -0.16
CA ASN A 200 -27.07 -15.13 0.74
C ASN A 200 -26.03 -15.72 1.69
N ALA A 201 -24.74 -15.66 1.32
CA ALA A 201 -23.64 -16.16 2.15
C ALA A 201 -23.15 -15.12 3.17
N ILE A 202 -23.44 -13.82 2.98
CA ILE A 202 -22.92 -12.74 3.83
C ILE A 202 -23.15 -12.96 5.33
N PRO A 203 -24.35 -13.36 5.81
CA PRO A 203 -24.54 -13.61 7.23
C PRO A 203 -23.57 -14.66 7.78
N ALA A 204 -23.43 -15.79 7.09
CA ALA A 204 -22.53 -16.87 7.48
C ALA A 204 -21.05 -16.47 7.39
N ILE A 205 -20.67 -15.69 6.36
CA ILE A 205 -19.30 -15.17 6.21
C ILE A 205 -18.94 -14.29 7.41
N ILE A 206 -19.80 -13.33 7.77
CA ILE A 206 -19.53 -12.40 8.86
C ILE A 206 -19.52 -13.14 10.21
N GLU A 207 -20.47 -14.04 10.45
CA GLU A 207 -20.50 -14.87 11.66
C GLU A 207 -19.22 -15.70 11.80
N ASN A 208 -18.78 -16.34 10.71
CA ASN A 208 -17.55 -17.11 10.67
C ASN A 208 -16.31 -16.23 10.92
N MET A 209 -16.21 -15.03 10.32
CA MET A 209 -15.15 -14.07 10.64
C MET A 209 -15.15 -13.72 12.14
N GLN A 210 -16.31 -13.42 12.72
CA GLN A 210 -16.44 -13.07 14.13
C GLN A 210 -16.07 -14.23 15.05
N ALA A 211 -16.49 -15.45 14.74
CA ALA A 211 -16.18 -16.65 15.50
C ALA A 211 -14.67 -16.92 15.54
N HIS A 212 -13.99 -16.73 14.40
CA HIS A 212 -12.55 -16.96 14.23
C HIS A 212 -11.66 -15.76 14.56
N THR A 213 -12.22 -14.72 15.17
CA THR A 213 -11.42 -13.63 15.75
C THR A 213 -11.25 -13.88 17.25
N ASN A 214 -10.03 -13.80 17.75
CA ASN A 214 -9.74 -13.91 19.18
C ASN A 214 -10.41 -12.80 20.00
N ALA A 215 -10.71 -13.04 21.28
CA ALA A 215 -11.13 -11.96 22.19
C ALA A 215 -10.02 -10.90 22.27
N GLY A 216 -10.38 -9.62 22.18
CA GLY A 216 -9.43 -8.52 22.01
C GLY A 216 -8.87 -8.36 20.60
N GLY A 217 -9.17 -9.26 19.67
CA GLY A 217 -8.82 -9.16 18.25
C GLY A 217 -9.72 -8.22 17.46
N TYR A 218 -9.40 -8.00 16.18
CA TYR A 218 -9.95 -6.93 15.36
C TYR A 218 -10.49 -7.44 14.03
N ASN A 219 -11.57 -6.82 13.54
CA ASN A 219 -12.03 -6.96 12.16
C ASN A 219 -12.04 -5.60 11.45
N LEU A 220 -11.40 -5.53 10.28
CA LEU A 220 -11.45 -4.38 9.38
C LEU A 220 -12.21 -4.74 8.10
N ILE A 221 -13.33 -4.05 7.85
CA ILE A 221 -14.10 -4.20 6.62
C ILE A 221 -14.26 -2.85 5.95
N VAL A 222 -13.98 -2.83 4.65
CA VAL A 222 -14.33 -1.71 3.76
C VAL A 222 -15.10 -2.28 2.59
N ALA A 223 -16.32 -1.81 2.36
CA ALA A 223 -17.21 -2.42 1.37
C ALA A 223 -18.15 -1.42 0.73
N ALA A 224 -18.54 -1.69 -0.52
CA ALA A 224 -19.49 -0.85 -1.25
C ALA A 224 -20.88 -0.91 -0.62
N MET A 225 -21.59 0.20 -0.67
CA MET A 225 -22.97 0.34 -0.20
C MET A 225 -23.93 0.68 -1.34
N SER A 226 -25.20 0.43 -1.09
CA SER A 226 -26.31 0.98 -1.88
C SER A 226 -27.39 1.44 -0.93
N THR A 227 -27.68 2.75 -0.96
CA THR A 227 -28.63 3.43 -0.07
C THR A 227 -29.71 4.12 -0.91
N ASP A 228 -30.82 4.51 -0.29
CA ASP A 228 -31.94 5.15 -1.02
C ASP A 228 -31.51 6.52 -1.61
N ASP A 229 -30.69 7.28 -0.88
CA ASP A 229 -30.17 8.59 -1.31
C ASP A 229 -28.98 8.47 -2.27
N VAL A 230 -28.18 7.42 -2.12
CA VAL A 230 -27.05 7.11 -3.02
C VAL A 230 -27.13 5.63 -3.46
N PRO A 231 -27.90 5.33 -4.52
CA PRO A 231 -27.92 4.00 -5.11
C PRO A 231 -26.55 3.64 -5.72
N CYS A 232 -26.13 2.37 -5.60
CA CYS A 232 -24.88 1.93 -6.20
C CYS A 232 -24.96 2.00 -7.73
N PRO A 233 -24.02 2.69 -8.41
CA PRO A 233 -24.04 2.85 -9.86
C PRO A 233 -23.58 1.59 -10.63
N LEU A 234 -23.12 0.55 -9.93
CA LEU A 234 -22.59 -0.69 -10.51
C LEU A 234 -23.39 -1.92 -10.07
N PRO A 235 -23.55 -2.93 -10.94
CA PRO A 235 -24.32 -4.14 -10.66
C PRO A 235 -23.48 -5.17 -9.86
N PHE A 236 -23.03 -4.78 -8.67
CA PHE A 236 -22.35 -5.68 -7.74
C PHE A 236 -23.30 -6.77 -7.22
N SER A 237 -22.77 -7.97 -6.94
CA SER A 237 -23.56 -9.09 -6.42
C SER A 237 -24.05 -8.82 -4.99
N PHE A 238 -23.30 -8.00 -4.25
CA PHE A 238 -23.67 -7.55 -2.91
C PHE A 238 -23.27 -6.09 -2.69
N THR A 239 -24.06 -5.41 -1.87
CA THR A 239 -23.80 -4.08 -1.32
C THR A 239 -24.49 -4.01 0.03
N PHE A 240 -23.84 -3.36 0.99
CA PHE A 240 -24.44 -3.10 2.30
C PHE A 240 -25.49 -1.99 2.19
N LYS A 241 -26.55 -2.12 3.00
CA LYS A 241 -27.51 -1.05 3.28
C LYS A 241 -27.01 -0.17 4.43
N GLU A 242 -27.65 0.97 4.61
CA GLU A 242 -27.40 1.86 5.75
C GLU A 242 -27.51 1.12 7.09
N GLY A 243 -26.47 1.23 7.93
CA GLY A 243 -26.40 0.60 9.24
C GLY A 243 -26.29 -0.93 9.26
N GLU A 244 -26.30 -1.61 8.10
CA GLU A 244 -26.33 -3.08 8.03
C GLU A 244 -25.08 -3.71 8.64
N LEU A 245 -23.88 -3.21 8.29
CA LEU A 245 -22.64 -3.74 8.84
C LEU A 245 -22.53 -3.48 10.35
N LYS A 246 -22.95 -2.30 10.81
CA LYS A 246 -23.02 -1.98 12.24
C LYS A 246 -23.88 -2.96 13.01
N HIS A 247 -25.00 -3.38 12.42
CA HIS A 247 -25.91 -4.33 13.04
C HIS A 247 -25.26 -5.72 13.23
N TYR A 248 -24.52 -6.21 12.22
CA TYR A 248 -23.78 -7.47 12.34
C TYR A 248 -22.77 -7.46 13.49
N TYR A 249 -22.11 -6.33 13.75
CA TYR A 249 -21.09 -6.20 14.79
C TYR A 249 -21.64 -5.66 16.12
N GLN A 250 -22.94 -5.82 16.38
CA GLN A 250 -23.50 -5.54 17.69
C GLN A 250 -22.79 -6.37 18.78
N GLY A 251 -22.42 -5.71 19.87
CA GLY A 251 -21.66 -6.31 20.97
C GLY A 251 -20.15 -6.15 20.86
N TRP A 252 -19.61 -5.85 19.68
CA TRP A 252 -18.20 -5.47 19.50
C TRP A 252 -17.97 -3.99 19.82
N GLU A 253 -16.74 -3.62 20.13
CA GLU A 253 -16.33 -2.22 20.24
C GLU A 253 -16.01 -1.65 18.85
N LEU A 254 -16.76 -0.63 18.42
CA LEU A 254 -16.51 0.03 17.14
C LEU A 254 -15.46 1.13 17.33
N ILE A 255 -14.21 0.84 17.01
CA ILE A 255 -13.11 1.81 17.07
C ILE A 255 -13.28 2.86 15.96
N LYS A 256 -13.72 2.42 14.79
CA LYS A 256 -14.09 3.29 13.67
C LYS A 256 -15.32 2.72 12.97
N TYR A 257 -16.28 3.59 12.66
CA TYR A 257 -17.43 3.25 11.81
C TYR A 257 -17.89 4.48 11.03
N GLN A 258 -17.87 4.41 9.70
CA GLN A 258 -18.25 5.49 8.81
C GLN A 258 -18.96 4.94 7.57
N GLU A 259 -19.97 5.65 7.08
CA GLU A 259 -20.69 5.37 5.84
C GLU A 259 -20.61 6.63 4.96
N GLU A 260 -19.56 6.73 4.16
CA GLU A 260 -19.17 7.97 3.48
C GLU A 260 -18.99 7.76 1.98
N MET A 261 -19.06 8.87 1.23
CA MET A 261 -18.74 8.85 -0.20
C MET A 261 -17.26 8.54 -0.41
N GLY A 262 -16.99 7.61 -1.32
CA GLY A 262 -15.66 7.26 -1.77
C GLY A 262 -15.60 7.09 -3.29
N GLU A 263 -14.40 6.77 -3.78
CA GLU A 263 -14.11 6.62 -5.21
C GLU A 263 -13.47 5.26 -5.48
N LEU A 264 -13.96 4.58 -6.52
CA LEU A 264 -13.27 3.41 -7.06
C LEU A 264 -12.05 3.82 -7.87
N HIS A 265 -11.09 2.90 -8.00
CA HIS A 265 -10.01 3.04 -8.99
C HIS A 265 -10.52 2.96 -10.44
N LYS A 266 -11.68 2.34 -10.66
CA LYS A 266 -12.34 2.26 -11.96
C LYS A 266 -12.90 3.64 -12.36
N THR A 267 -12.68 4.01 -13.62
CA THR A 267 -13.20 5.25 -14.20
C THR A 267 -14.43 5.03 -15.06
N ASP A 268 -15.25 6.06 -15.22
CA ASP A 268 -16.34 6.14 -16.20
C ASP A 268 -15.81 6.43 -17.62
N GLU A 269 -16.72 6.58 -18.58
CA GLU A 269 -16.41 6.89 -19.98
C GLU A 269 -15.70 8.23 -20.17
N ASN A 270 -15.82 9.14 -19.20
CA ASN A 270 -15.18 10.46 -19.21
C ASN A 270 -13.82 10.46 -18.48
N GLY A 271 -13.37 9.31 -17.99
CA GLY A 271 -12.13 9.19 -17.22
C GLY A 271 -12.25 9.63 -15.75
N ASN A 272 -13.46 9.93 -15.26
CA ASN A 272 -13.67 10.28 -13.85
C ASN A 272 -13.79 9.02 -13.01
N ARG A 273 -13.28 9.03 -11.78
CA ARG A 273 -13.46 7.91 -10.85
C ARG A 273 -14.93 7.75 -10.46
N ILE A 274 -15.39 6.50 -10.43
CA ILE A 274 -16.78 6.19 -10.07
C ILE A 274 -16.97 6.43 -8.57
N LYS A 275 -17.94 7.29 -8.22
CA LYS A 275 -18.30 7.64 -6.85
C LYS A 275 -19.46 6.78 -6.34
N MET A 276 -19.36 6.33 -5.09
CA MET A 276 -20.44 5.63 -4.36
C MET A 276 -20.19 5.69 -2.86
N LYS A 277 -21.17 5.32 -2.05
CA LYS A 277 -20.95 5.16 -0.61
C LYS A 277 -20.17 3.87 -0.32
N PHE A 278 -19.28 3.96 0.67
CA PHE A 278 -18.59 2.82 1.27
C PHE A 278 -18.85 2.81 2.77
N VAL A 279 -19.04 1.62 3.31
CA VAL A 279 -18.96 1.41 4.75
C VAL A 279 -17.52 1.06 5.10
N THR A 280 -16.98 1.73 6.11
CA THR A 280 -15.66 1.46 6.70
C THR A 280 -15.85 1.16 8.17
N MET A 281 -15.36 0.00 8.61
CA MET A 281 -15.44 -0.41 10.01
C MET A 281 -14.13 -1.02 10.47
N LEU A 282 -13.60 -0.51 11.58
CA LEU A 282 -12.63 -1.22 12.43
C LEU A 282 -13.32 -1.53 13.75
N ALA A 283 -13.54 -2.81 14.04
CA ALA A 283 -14.20 -3.28 15.25
C ALA A 283 -13.29 -4.20 16.05
N LYS A 284 -13.35 -4.14 17.38
CA LYS A 284 -12.62 -4.98 18.31
C LYS A 284 -13.56 -5.91 19.07
N LYS A 285 -13.20 -7.18 19.16
CA LYS A 285 -13.94 -8.20 19.91
C LYS A 285 -13.71 -7.98 21.40
N LYS A 286 -14.79 -7.99 22.18
CA LYS A 286 -14.71 -7.89 23.65
C LYS A 286 -14.17 -9.17 24.27
#